data_AF-A0A0L7R676-F1
#
_entry.id   AF-A0A0L7R676-F1
#
_cell.length_a   1.000
_cell.length_b   1.000
_cell.length_c   1.000
_cell.angle_alpha   90.00
_cell.angle_beta   90.00
_cell.angle_gamma   90.00
#
_symmetry.space_group_name_H-M   'P 1'
#
loop_
_entity.id
_entity.type
_entity.pdbx_description
1 polymer ?
#
loop_
_entity_poly.entity_id
_entity_poly.type
_entity_poly.pdbx_seq_one_letter_code
_entity_poly.pdbx_strand_id
1 'polypeptide(L)' 'LRKKDEKRKKKEEVSKVKEEREKALKEYKEKRMQTYKKLSKKTKKGQPVMKDRLEMLLEKIQQQVSQ' A
#
# COMPACT_ATOMS: atom_id res chain seq x y z
N LEU A 1 23.20 -3.32 35.96
CA LEU A 1 23.35 -2.50 34.73
C LEU A 1 22.89 -3.27 33.49
N ARG A 2 23.50 -4.41 33.14
CA ARG A 2 23.11 -5.27 31.98
C ARG A 2 21.60 -5.55 31.80
N LYS A 3 20.89 -5.97 32.86
CA LYS A 3 19.43 -6.23 32.80
C LYS A 3 18.57 -4.98 32.49
N LYS A 4 19.04 -3.77 32.80
CA LYS A 4 18.31 -2.53 32.45
C LYS A 4 18.55 -2.19 30.97
N ASP A 5 19.76 -2.40 30.47
CA ASP A 5 20.10 -2.14 29.07
C ASP A 5 19.42 -3.12 28.11
N GLU A 6 19.35 -4.40 28.47
CA GLU A 6 18.59 -5.41 27.71
C GLU A 6 17.09 -5.08 27.64
N LYS A 7 16.50 -4.62 28.74
CA LYS A 7 15.11 -4.17 28.76
C LYS A 7 14.89 -2.93 27.88
N ARG A 8 15.86 -2.01 27.80
CA ARG A 8 15.79 -0.83 26.92
C ARG A 8 15.86 -1.24 25.45
N LYS A 9 16.85 -2.08 25.09
CA LYS A 9 16.99 -2.61 23.72
C LYS A 9 15.73 -3.33 23.26
N LYS A 10 15.15 -4.20 24.09
CA LYS A 10 13.91 -4.91 23.76
C LYS A 10 12.72 -3.97 23.55
N LYS A 11 12.62 -2.87 24.32
CA LYS A 11 11.58 -1.85 24.13
C LYS A 11 11.77 -1.08 22.83
N GLU A 12 13.01 -0.71 22.51
CA GLU A 12 13.34 -0.01 21.27
C GLU A 12 13.05 -0.87 20.04
N GLU A 13 13.40 -2.16 20.05
CA GLU A 13 13.09 -3.10 18.98
C GLU A 13 11.58 -3.25 18.78
N VAL A 14 10.81 -3.39 19.86
CA VAL A 14 9.34 -3.47 19.77
C VAL A 14 8.74 -2.16 19.22
N SER A 15 9.27 -1.00 19.61
CA SER A 15 8.83 0.29 19.05
C SER A 15 9.09 0.36 17.55
N LYS A 16 10.31 0.01 17.12
CA LYS A 16 10.70 0.01 15.70
C LYS A 16 9.80 -0.90 14.87
N VAL A 17 9.60 -2.14 15.31
CA VAL A 17 8.73 -3.09 14.60
C VAL A 17 7.27 -2.58 14.55
N LYS A 18 6.79 -1.92 15.60
CA LYS A 18 5.46 -1.33 15.62
C LYS A 18 5.35 -0.17 14.62
N GLU A 19 6.32 0.73 14.59
CA GLU A 19 6.38 1.86 13.66
C GLU A 19 6.47 1.40 12.21
N GLU A 20 7.30 0.40 11.91
CA GLU A 20 7.41 -0.19 10.57
C GLU A 20 6.08 -0.79 10.10
N ARG A 21 5.40 -1.54 10.98
CA ARG A 21 4.08 -2.11 10.68
C ARG A 21 3.04 -1.03 10.44
N GLU A 22 3.01 0.01 11.27
CA GLU A 22 2.06 1.12 11.12
C GLU A 22 2.31 1.88 9.81
N LYS A 23 3.57 2.12 9.47
CA LYS A 23 3.96 2.73 8.20
C LYS A 23 3.53 1.88 7.01
N ALA A 24 3.81 0.58 7.01
CA ALA A 24 3.39 -0.33 5.95
C ALA A 24 1.86 -0.37 5.77
N LEU A 25 1.11 -0.37 6.88
CA LEU A 25 -0.36 -0.32 6.85
C LEU A 25 -0.87 1.00 6.30
N LYS A 26 -0.25 2.13 6.66
CA LYS A 26 -0.59 3.45 6.14
C LYS A 26 -0.36 3.52 4.64
N GLU A 27 0.80 3.09 4.16
CA GLU A 27 1.14 3.03 2.74
C GLU A 27 0.16 2.14 1.96
N TYR A 28 -0.22 0.98 2.51
CA TYR A 28 -1.22 0.10 1.91
C TYR A 28 -2.58 0.79 1.77
N LYS A 29 -3.06 1.44 2.84
CA LYS A 29 -4.35 2.17 2.83
C LYS A 29 -4.33 3.31 1.83
N GLU A 30 -3.24 4.07 1.78
CA GLU A 30 -3.07 5.16 0.83
C GLU A 30 -3.08 4.65 -0.61
N LYS A 31 -2.29 3.62 -0.94
CA LYS A 31 -2.29 2.98 -2.26
C LYS A 31 -3.68 2.50 -2.65
N ARG A 32 -4.37 1.78 -1.76
CA ARG A 32 -5.74 1.29 -1.98
C ARG A 32 -6.71 2.43 -2.27
N MET A 33 -6.64 3.52 -1.51
CA MET A 33 -7.51 4.69 -1.71
C MET A 33 -7.24 5.38 -3.05
N GLN A 34 -5.98 5.54 -3.44
CA GLN A 34 -5.61 6.14 -4.72
C GLN A 34 -6.11 5.28 -5.89
N THR A 35 -5.91 3.96 -5.83
CA THR A 35 -6.44 3.03 -6.84
C THR A 35 -7.96 3.10 -6.91
N TYR A 36 -8.65 3.10 -5.77
CA TYR A 36 -10.11 3.24 -5.73
C TYR A 36 -10.58 4.53 -6.40
N LYS A 37 -9.99 5.68 -6.01
CA LYS A 37 -10.32 6.99 -6.57
C LYS A 37 -10.06 7.07 -8.07
N LYS A 38 -9.02 6.40 -8.59
CA LYS A 38 -8.73 6.31 -10.03
C LYS A 38 -9.80 5.48 -10.75
N LEU A 39 -10.10 4.27 -10.26
CA LEU A 39 -10.99 3.31 -10.93
C LEU A 39 -12.50 3.57 -10.73
N SER A 40 -12.88 4.36 -9.72
CA SER A 40 -14.27 4.72 -9.44
C SER A 40 -14.76 5.93 -10.23
N LYS A 41 -13.90 6.57 -11.04
CA LYS A 41 -14.28 7.73 -11.86
C LYS A 41 -15.37 7.35 -12.86
N LYS A 42 -16.33 8.26 -13.02
CA LYS A 42 -17.44 8.13 -13.96
C LYS A 42 -17.46 9.33 -14.91
N THR A 43 -17.96 9.11 -16.11
CA THR A 43 -18.26 10.17 -17.08
C THR A 43 -19.48 10.97 -16.62
N LYS A 44 -19.77 12.09 -17.27
CA LYS A 44 -20.99 12.88 -17.02
C LYS A 44 -22.28 12.05 -17.16
N LYS A 45 -22.25 10.98 -17.96
CA LYS A 45 -23.37 10.05 -18.16
C LYS A 45 -23.35 8.85 -17.20
N GLY A 46 -22.51 8.88 -16.16
CA GLY A 46 -22.46 7.85 -15.11
C GLY A 46 -21.71 6.57 -15.48
N GLN A 47 -21.23 6.44 -16.72
CA GLN A 47 -20.44 5.29 -17.16
C GLN A 47 -19.04 5.31 -16.54
N PRO A 48 -18.44 4.17 -16.18
CA PRO A 48 -17.05 4.12 -15.71
C PRO A 48 -16.08 4.67 -16.75
N VAL A 49 -15.06 5.42 -16.30
CA VAL A 49 -13.95 5.83 -17.18
C VAL A 49 -13.04 4.62 -17.41
N MET A 50 -13.00 4.14 -18.66
CA MET A 50 -12.31 2.90 -19.00
C MET A 50 -10.80 3.03 -19.16
N LYS A 51 -10.27 4.21 -19.51
CA LYS A 51 -8.83 4.44 -19.73
C LYS A 51 -7.97 3.87 -18.60
N ASP A 52 -8.28 4.27 -17.37
CA ASP A 52 -7.53 3.87 -16.17
C ASP A 52 -7.61 2.35 -15.89
N ARG A 53 -8.74 1.71 -16.25
CA ARG A 53 -8.93 0.26 -16.11
C ARG A 53 -8.16 -0.52 -17.16
N LEU A 54 -8.11 -0.01 -18.39
CA LEU A 54 -7.36 -0.61 -19.49
C LEU A 54 -5.86 -0.53 -19.25
N GLU A 55 -5.34 0.60 -18.78
CA GLU A 55 -3.93 0.74 -18.38
C GLU A 55 -3.54 -0.32 -17.33
N MET A 56 -4.36 -0.47 -16.27
CA MET A 56 -4.13 -1.47 -15.23
C MET A 56 -4.19 -2.90 -15.76
N LEU A 57 -5.09 -3.19 -16.71
CA LEU A 57 -5.19 -4.53 -17.31
C LEU A 57 -3.98 -4.83 -18.19
N LEU A 58 -3.55 -3.86 -19.00
CA LEU A 58 -2.36 -3.98 -19.82
C LEU A 58 -1.11 -4.25 -18.97
N GLU A 59 -0.93 -3.50 -17.88
CA GLU A 59 0.18 -3.70 -16.95
C GLU A 59 0.19 -5.12 -16.37
N LYS A 60 -0.97 -5.64 -15.96
CA LYS A 60 -1.09 -7.03 -15.47
C LYS A 60 -0.71 -8.06 -16.52
N ILE A 61 -1.16 -7.87 -17.77
CA ILE A 61 -0.82 -8.77 -18.88
C ILE A 61 0.69 -8.71 -19.14
N GLN A 62 1.29 -7.52 -19.18
CA GLN A 62 2.73 -7.36 -19.38
C GLN A 62 3.54 -8.00 -18.26
N GLN A 63 3.12 -7.84 -17.00
CA GLN A 63 3.75 -8.50 -15.86
C GLN A 63 3.66 -10.03 -15.97
N GLN A 64 2.52 -10.57 -16.40
CA GLN A 64 2.36 -12.02 -16.60
C GLN A 64 3.20 -12.55 -17.77
N VAL A 65 3.36 -11.79 -18.84
CA VAL A 65 4.12 -12.18 -20.04
C VAL A 65 5.63 -12.00 -19.86
N SER A 66 6.05 -11.09 -18.96
CA SER A 66 7.46 -10.81 -18.68
C SER A 66 8.02 -11.65 -17.51
N GLN A 67 7.19 -12.51 -16.92
CA GLN A 67 7.57 -13.55 -15.94
C GLN A 67 7.90 -14.86 -16.67
#